data_AF-L2G9A8-F1
#
_entry.id   AF-L2G9A8-F1
#
_cell.length_a   1.000
_cell.length_b   1.000
_cell.length_c   1.000
_cell.angle_alpha   90.00
_cell.angle_beta   90.00
_cell.angle_gamma   90.00
#
_symmetry.space_group_name_H-M   'P 1'
#
loop_
_entity.id
_entity.type
_entity.pdbx_description
1 polymer ?
#
loop_
_entity_poly.entity_id
_entity_poly.type
_entity_poly.pdbx_seq_one_letter_code
_entity_poly.pdbx_strand_id
1 'polypeptide(L)'
;MNTLFDLISGATPPGAVSILHTQIVQGSSPPLAARFETMSESPTILLPLHLPKAEHWVLLVRRRSGPFEIWDSLFSQSPSWKKDAESAAMSALSKVSPRWLPNVLANFDWKHGIQQENDTDCGVAVLVNAMYILTERLSSGPVDMSLWRRVLETLLTPPRTAMTAWKLHPGYDEIKLVENEPITLRKGAMITGQNLSAAQEMRREWKRKMTESITSQVSAGTERLMAYGIRVEGIRDTFNTLRTAYPVVVSSAELQACVAKADSRPAALHKMRAIVDPAQDEVDLASLLASRCRAMKRRALNIQCATEGVDALLTQLTLELEDVDRRQVALQQLGKNTDLF
;
A
#
# COMPACT_ATOMS: atom_id res chain seq x y z
N MET A 1 -6.37 9.19 0.40
CA MET A 1 -7.21 8.01 0.09
C MET A 1 -7.69 7.98 -1.35
N ASN A 2 -8.58 8.89 -1.79
CA ASN A 2 -9.18 8.84 -3.14
C ASN A 2 -8.15 8.82 -4.28
N THR A 3 -7.11 9.64 -4.21
CA THR A 3 -6.02 9.66 -5.20
C THR A 3 -5.29 8.33 -5.32
N LEU A 4 -5.06 7.62 -4.21
CA LEU A 4 -4.44 6.30 -4.24
C LEU A 4 -5.34 5.25 -4.89
N PHE A 5 -6.65 5.31 -4.62
CA PHE A 5 -7.61 4.48 -5.34
C PHE A 5 -7.72 4.82 -6.82
N ASP A 6 -7.61 6.10 -7.20
CA ASP A 6 -7.53 6.52 -8.60
C ASP A 6 -6.29 5.93 -9.29
N LEU A 7 -5.13 5.91 -8.61
CA LEU A 7 -3.91 5.27 -9.09
C LEU A 7 -4.09 3.75 -9.24
N ILE A 8 -4.69 3.08 -8.25
CA ILE A 8 -5.01 1.65 -8.32
C ILE A 8 -5.93 1.36 -9.52
N SER A 9 -6.94 2.20 -9.76
CA SER A 9 -7.78 2.08 -10.95
C SER A 9 -6.95 2.24 -12.22
N GLY A 10 -6.08 3.25 -12.30
CA GLY A 10 -5.19 3.46 -13.44
C GLY A 10 -4.23 2.30 -13.71
N ALA A 11 -3.86 1.54 -12.68
CA ALA A 11 -3.00 0.36 -12.74
C ALA A 11 -3.73 -0.94 -13.11
N THR A 12 -5.03 -0.89 -13.43
CA THR A 12 -5.85 -2.08 -13.72
C THR A 12 -6.58 -1.95 -15.06
N PRO A 13 -6.89 -3.07 -15.75
CA PRO A 13 -7.61 -3.03 -17.02
C PRO A 13 -9.03 -2.46 -16.84
N PRO A 14 -9.61 -1.81 -17.86
CA PRO A 14 -10.98 -1.34 -17.83
C PRO A 14 -11.95 -2.46 -17.48
N GLY A 15 -12.81 -2.20 -16.50
CA GLY A 15 -13.83 -3.16 -16.08
C GLY A 15 -13.33 -4.28 -15.18
N ALA A 16 -12.02 -4.49 -15.02
CA ALA A 16 -11.47 -5.52 -14.11
C ALA A 16 -11.79 -5.22 -12.64
N VAL A 17 -11.70 -3.95 -12.26
CA VAL A 17 -12.14 -3.44 -10.96
C VAL A 17 -12.97 -2.19 -11.16
N SER A 18 -14.03 -2.07 -10.38
CA SER A 18 -14.75 -0.82 -10.22
C SER A 18 -14.53 -0.25 -8.81
N ILE A 19 -14.04 0.99 -8.75
CA ILE A 19 -13.74 1.65 -7.48
C ILE A 19 -14.76 2.77 -7.24
N LEU A 20 -15.46 2.68 -6.12
CA LEU A 20 -16.47 3.65 -5.71
C LEU A 20 -15.86 4.66 -4.74
N HIS A 21 -15.72 5.91 -5.17
CA HIS A 21 -15.24 6.96 -4.28
C HIS A 21 -16.32 7.37 -3.26
N THR A 22 -15.93 7.56 -2.01
CA THR A 22 -16.81 8.01 -0.92
C THR A 22 -17.55 9.32 -1.21
N GLN A 23 -16.94 10.23 -1.97
CA GLN A 23 -17.56 11.50 -2.36
C GLN A 23 -18.77 11.33 -3.29
N ILE A 24 -18.80 10.25 -4.07
CA ILE A 24 -19.92 9.88 -4.93
C ILE A 24 -21.10 9.36 -4.09
N VAL A 25 -20.81 8.77 -2.93
CA VAL A 25 -21.80 8.26 -1.97
C VAL A 25 -22.35 9.37 -1.07
N GLN A 26 -21.57 10.41 -0.81
CA GLN A 26 -21.96 11.51 0.11
C GLN A 26 -22.59 12.72 -0.60
N GLY A 27 -22.40 12.88 -1.91
CA GLY A 27 -22.93 14.02 -2.68
C GLY A 27 -24.18 13.72 -3.53
N SER A 28 -25.04 14.72 -3.69
CA SER A 28 -26.18 14.78 -4.61
C SER A 28 -25.71 15.15 -6.03
N SER A 29 -25.25 14.18 -6.81
CA SER A 29 -24.74 14.36 -8.19
C SER A 29 -25.50 13.45 -9.20
N PRO A 30 -25.80 13.92 -10.42
CA PRO A 30 -26.80 13.34 -11.34
C PRO A 30 -26.37 12.00 -11.96
N PRO A 31 -27.32 11.26 -12.59
CA PRO A 31 -27.71 9.94 -12.12
C PRO A 31 -26.54 8.96 -12.15
N LEU A 32 -25.88 8.88 -10.98
CA LEU A 32 -25.33 7.67 -10.37
C LEU A 32 -25.66 6.37 -11.14
N ALA A 33 -26.95 6.07 -11.36
CA ALA A 33 -27.45 4.90 -12.09
C ALA A 33 -26.74 4.58 -13.43
N ALA A 34 -26.47 5.57 -14.28
CA ALA A 34 -25.84 5.33 -15.60
C ALA A 34 -24.34 4.99 -15.50
N ARG A 35 -23.66 5.46 -14.44
CA ARG A 35 -22.28 5.01 -14.13
C ARG A 35 -22.29 3.60 -13.55
N PHE A 36 -23.41 3.16 -12.99
CA PHE A 36 -23.53 1.88 -12.28
C PHE A 36 -23.88 0.69 -13.16
N GLU A 37 -24.60 0.88 -14.26
CA GLU A 37 -24.84 -0.22 -15.21
C GLU A 37 -23.52 -0.81 -15.71
N THR A 38 -22.57 0.06 -16.08
CA THR A 38 -21.20 -0.36 -16.46
C THR A 38 -20.38 -0.96 -15.32
N MET A 39 -20.72 -0.66 -14.06
CA MET A 39 -20.00 -1.17 -12.88
C MET A 39 -20.50 -2.54 -12.41
N SER A 40 -21.78 -2.84 -12.67
CA SER A 40 -22.37 -4.14 -12.30
C SER A 40 -21.74 -5.33 -13.03
N GLU A 41 -21.01 -5.05 -14.12
CA GLU A 41 -20.28 -6.03 -14.91
C GLU A 41 -18.87 -6.31 -14.38
N SER A 42 -18.33 -5.48 -13.48
CA SER A 42 -16.98 -5.66 -12.96
C SER A 42 -16.86 -6.93 -12.10
N PRO A 43 -15.80 -7.74 -12.28
CA PRO A 43 -15.53 -8.90 -11.45
C PRO A 43 -15.40 -8.56 -9.96
N THR A 44 -14.81 -7.40 -9.66
CA THR A 44 -14.55 -6.93 -8.30
C THR A 44 -14.94 -5.46 -8.16
N ILE A 45 -15.69 -5.15 -7.09
CA ILE A 45 -16.03 -3.79 -6.70
C ILE A 45 -15.36 -3.50 -5.36
N LEU A 46 -14.64 -2.38 -5.30
CA LEU A 46 -13.99 -1.88 -4.10
C LEU A 46 -14.63 -0.55 -3.71
N LEU A 47 -15.07 -0.45 -2.46
CA LEU A 47 -15.70 0.75 -1.91
C LEU A 47 -15.05 1.05 -0.55
N PRO A 48 -14.07 1.95 -0.48
CA PRO A 48 -13.63 2.48 0.80
C PRO A 48 -14.81 3.21 1.47
N LEU A 49 -15.03 2.95 2.75
CA LEU A 49 -16.06 3.58 3.56
C LEU A 49 -15.38 4.35 4.70
N HIS A 50 -15.67 5.64 4.79
CA HIS A 50 -15.28 6.45 5.94
C HIS A 50 -16.39 6.39 6.98
N LEU A 51 -16.04 6.09 8.23
CA LEU A 51 -16.91 6.05 9.39
C LEU A 51 -16.68 7.33 10.21
N PRO A 52 -17.47 8.41 10.02
CA PRO A 52 -17.08 9.73 10.51
C PRO A 52 -17.05 9.85 12.04
N LYS A 53 -17.99 9.17 12.73
CA LYS A 53 -18.03 9.14 14.21
C LYS A 53 -16.80 8.49 14.83
N ALA A 54 -16.18 7.63 14.05
CA ALA A 54 -15.11 6.74 14.43
C ALA A 54 -13.74 7.20 13.91
N GLU A 55 -13.74 8.20 13.02
CA GLU A 55 -12.55 8.65 12.27
C GLU A 55 -11.79 7.48 11.61
N HIS A 56 -12.53 6.46 11.17
CA HIS A 56 -11.96 5.20 10.69
C HIS A 56 -12.33 4.88 9.24
N TRP A 57 -11.51 4.06 8.60
CA TRP A 57 -11.72 3.59 7.24
C TRP A 57 -11.88 2.06 7.22
N VAL A 58 -12.93 1.58 6.56
CA VAL A 58 -13.12 0.17 6.23
C VAL A 58 -13.24 0.00 4.72
N LEU A 59 -13.05 -1.21 4.23
CA LEU A 59 -13.19 -1.52 2.80
C LEU A 59 -14.36 -2.48 2.59
N LEU A 60 -15.36 -2.03 1.84
CA LEU A 60 -16.42 -2.89 1.34
C LEU A 60 -16.02 -3.48 -0.01
N VAL A 61 -16.22 -4.79 -0.16
CA VAL A 61 -15.82 -5.55 -1.34
C VAL A 61 -16.98 -6.36 -1.84
N ARG A 62 -17.17 -6.39 -3.17
CA ARG A 62 -18.11 -7.31 -3.82
C ARG A 62 -17.41 -7.98 -4.99
N ARG A 63 -17.26 -9.30 -4.92
CA ARG A 63 -16.89 -10.14 -6.07
C ARG A 63 -18.15 -10.52 -6.84
N ARG A 64 -18.10 -10.71 -8.17
CA ARG A 64 -19.26 -10.93 -9.07
C ARG A 64 -20.35 -11.88 -8.51
N SER A 65 -19.96 -12.97 -7.86
CA SER A 65 -20.88 -13.98 -7.32
C SER A 65 -20.75 -14.22 -5.81
N GLY A 66 -20.02 -13.37 -5.07
CA GLY A 66 -19.77 -13.52 -3.63
C GLY A 66 -20.73 -12.75 -2.73
N PRO A 67 -20.65 -12.90 -1.40
CA PRO A 67 -21.29 -11.96 -0.47
C PRO A 67 -20.66 -10.56 -0.58
N PHE A 68 -21.29 -9.59 0.08
CA PHE A 68 -20.61 -8.33 0.39
C PHE A 68 -19.69 -8.57 1.58
N GLU A 69 -18.41 -8.24 1.42
CA GLU A 69 -17.38 -8.44 2.43
C GLU A 69 -16.97 -7.09 3.03
N ILE A 70 -16.94 -6.98 4.36
CA ILE A 70 -16.38 -5.82 5.06
C ILE A 70 -15.01 -6.22 5.60
N TRP A 71 -13.98 -5.51 5.13
CA TRP A 71 -12.60 -5.66 5.56
C TRP A 71 -12.25 -4.52 6.51
N ASP A 72 -11.95 -4.87 7.75
CA ASP A 72 -11.64 -3.93 8.82
C ASP A 72 -10.29 -4.28 9.46
N SER A 73 -9.48 -3.25 9.69
CA SER A 73 -8.14 -3.33 10.25
C SER A 73 -8.10 -3.31 11.78
N LEU A 74 -9.24 -3.13 12.46
CA LEU A 74 -9.32 -3.22 13.92
C LEU A 74 -9.48 -4.65 14.41
N PHE A 75 -8.67 -4.99 15.42
CA PHE A 75 -8.61 -6.34 16.01
C PHE A 75 -9.85 -6.65 16.86
N SER A 76 -10.32 -5.70 17.66
CA SER A 76 -11.52 -5.84 18.49
C SER A 76 -12.69 -5.05 17.90
N GLN A 77 -13.59 -5.75 17.20
CA GLN A 77 -14.80 -5.13 16.66
C GLN A 77 -15.90 -5.18 17.72
N SER A 78 -16.15 -4.06 18.40
CA SER A 78 -17.31 -3.96 19.29
C SER A 78 -18.61 -4.12 18.46
N PRO A 79 -19.70 -4.67 19.04
CA PRO A 79 -20.96 -4.82 18.30
C PRO A 79 -21.54 -3.49 17.78
N SER A 80 -21.28 -2.38 18.46
CA SER A 80 -21.69 -1.04 17.99
C SER A 80 -20.92 -0.62 16.75
N TRP A 81 -19.63 -0.95 16.67
CA TRP A 81 -18.78 -0.65 15.53
C TRP A 81 -19.26 -1.34 14.26
N LYS A 82 -19.59 -2.63 14.37
CA LYS A 82 -20.08 -3.42 13.24
C LYS A 82 -21.34 -2.79 12.65
N LYS A 83 -22.29 -2.41 13.50
CA LYS A 83 -23.53 -1.76 13.08
C LYS A 83 -23.29 -0.45 12.33
N ASP A 84 -22.33 0.36 12.78
CA ASP A 84 -21.99 1.62 12.11
C ASP A 84 -21.41 1.38 10.71
N ALA A 85 -20.50 0.41 10.56
CA ALA A 85 -19.95 0.03 9.26
C ALA A 85 -21.01 -0.55 8.31
N GLU A 86 -21.87 -1.44 8.80
CA GLU A 86 -22.98 -2.03 8.04
C GLU A 86 -23.99 -0.97 7.60
N SER A 87 -24.32 -0.02 8.48
CA SER A 87 -25.18 1.12 8.16
C SER A 87 -24.57 2.02 7.09
N ALA A 88 -23.26 2.32 7.20
CA ALA A 88 -22.54 3.08 6.18
C ALA A 88 -22.52 2.34 4.84
N ALA A 89 -22.28 1.03 4.85
CA ALA A 89 -22.32 0.18 3.66
C ALA A 89 -23.72 0.16 3.03
N MET A 90 -24.78 -0.04 3.82
CA MET A 90 -26.16 -0.03 3.34
C MET A 90 -26.54 1.31 2.71
N SER A 91 -26.20 2.41 3.36
CA SER A 91 -26.42 3.77 2.84
C SER A 91 -25.67 4.02 1.53
N ALA A 92 -24.46 3.47 1.41
CA ALA A 92 -23.69 3.56 0.18
C ALA A 92 -24.32 2.73 -0.95
N LEU A 93 -24.65 1.47 -0.66
CA LEU A 93 -25.22 0.54 -1.62
C LEU A 93 -26.62 0.98 -2.09
N SER A 94 -27.45 1.58 -1.22
CA SER A 94 -28.77 2.09 -1.60
C SER A 94 -28.69 3.23 -2.61
N LYS A 95 -27.65 4.06 -2.52
CA LYS A 95 -27.39 5.15 -3.47
C LYS A 95 -26.75 4.65 -4.76
N VAL A 96 -25.98 3.57 -4.65
CA VAL A 96 -25.24 2.98 -5.76
C VAL A 96 -26.13 2.10 -6.62
N SER A 97 -26.77 1.09 -6.03
CA SER A 97 -27.64 0.18 -6.76
C SER A 97 -28.68 -0.38 -5.80
N PRO A 98 -29.92 0.14 -5.83
CA PRO A 98 -31.02 -0.39 -5.02
C PRO A 98 -31.23 -1.90 -5.22
N ARG A 99 -30.87 -2.44 -6.40
CA ARG A 99 -30.95 -3.87 -6.72
C ARG A 99 -30.03 -4.75 -5.87
N TRP A 100 -29.00 -4.18 -5.25
CA TRP A 100 -28.10 -4.93 -4.37
C TRP A 100 -28.66 -5.10 -2.96
N LEU A 101 -29.60 -4.25 -2.53
CA LEU A 101 -30.14 -4.27 -1.16
C LEU A 101 -30.73 -5.63 -0.76
N PRO A 102 -31.51 -6.35 -1.59
CA PRO A 102 -32.02 -7.68 -1.23
C PRO A 102 -30.92 -8.69 -0.91
N ASN A 103 -29.76 -8.59 -1.58
CA ASN A 103 -28.61 -9.47 -1.35
C ASN A 103 -27.81 -9.10 -0.09
N VAL A 104 -27.94 -7.86 0.37
CA VAL A 104 -27.23 -7.34 1.55
C VAL A 104 -28.01 -7.61 2.84
N LEU A 105 -29.34 -7.62 2.76
CA LEU A 105 -30.23 -7.99 3.87
C LEU A 105 -29.98 -9.41 4.41
N ALA A 106 -29.23 -10.23 3.67
CA ALA A 106 -28.84 -11.59 4.04
C ALA A 106 -27.57 -11.72 4.93
N ASN A 107 -26.96 -10.59 5.33
CA ASN A 107 -25.74 -10.41 6.15
C ASN A 107 -24.47 -10.05 5.35
N PHE A 108 -23.65 -9.17 5.94
CA PHE A 108 -22.29 -8.89 5.50
C PHE A 108 -21.31 -9.95 6.02
N ASP A 109 -20.35 -10.34 5.19
CA ASP A 109 -19.26 -11.23 5.57
C ASP A 109 -18.08 -10.40 6.11
N TRP A 110 -17.81 -10.54 7.41
CA TRP A 110 -16.73 -9.79 8.07
C TRP A 110 -15.40 -10.50 7.88
N LYS A 111 -14.44 -9.82 7.26
CA LYS A 111 -13.10 -10.34 7.02
C LYS A 111 -12.10 -9.69 7.95
N HIS A 112 -11.28 -10.53 8.58
CA HIS A 112 -10.07 -10.10 9.26
C HIS A 112 -9.00 -9.82 8.20
N GLY A 113 -8.89 -8.56 7.80
CA GLY A 113 -7.85 -8.10 6.89
C GLY A 113 -6.55 -7.83 7.60
N ILE A 114 -5.66 -7.11 6.92
CA ILE A 114 -4.47 -6.54 7.55
C ILE A 114 -4.89 -5.70 8.76
N GLN A 115 -4.33 -6.07 9.92
CA GLN A 115 -4.57 -5.37 11.18
C GLN A 115 -3.64 -4.17 11.31
N GLN A 116 -4.17 -3.04 11.76
CA GLN A 116 -3.34 -1.89 12.13
C GLN A 116 -2.80 -2.06 13.55
N GLU A 117 -1.58 -1.59 13.78
CA GLU A 117 -0.94 -1.63 15.11
C GLU A 117 -1.04 -0.27 15.84
N ASN A 118 -1.69 0.72 15.22
CA ASN A 118 -1.85 2.07 15.73
C ASN A 118 -3.20 2.68 15.29
N ASP A 119 -3.51 3.87 15.77
CA ASP A 119 -4.80 4.53 15.54
C ASP A 119 -4.90 5.29 14.20
N THR A 120 -3.84 5.34 13.39
CA THR A 120 -3.77 6.20 12.19
C THR A 120 -3.65 5.44 10.87
N ASP A 121 -3.35 4.13 10.92
CA ASP A 121 -3.10 3.31 9.72
C ASP A 121 -4.32 2.67 9.09
N CYS A 122 -5.53 2.98 9.56
CA CYS A 122 -6.76 2.44 8.97
C CYS A 122 -6.83 2.68 7.46
N GLY A 123 -6.38 3.86 7.03
CA GLY A 123 -6.33 4.21 5.62
C GLY A 123 -5.29 3.41 4.84
N VAL A 124 -4.12 3.17 5.44
CA VAL A 124 -3.05 2.35 4.84
C VAL A 124 -3.55 0.91 4.70
N ALA A 125 -4.12 0.34 5.76
CA ALA A 125 -4.64 -1.03 5.78
C ALA A 125 -5.74 -1.25 4.73
N VAL A 126 -6.65 -0.30 4.54
CA VAL A 126 -7.67 -0.36 3.47
C VAL A 126 -7.04 -0.46 2.08
N LEU A 127 -5.98 0.31 1.82
CA LEU A 127 -5.29 0.28 0.53
C LEU A 127 -4.49 -1.01 0.33
N VAL A 128 -3.83 -1.51 1.37
CA VAL A 128 -3.10 -2.79 1.31
C VAL A 128 -4.07 -3.94 1.06
N ASN A 129 -5.19 -4.00 1.79
CA ASN A 129 -6.23 -5.01 1.56
C ASN A 129 -6.77 -4.92 0.13
N ALA A 130 -7.05 -3.71 -0.39
CA ALA A 130 -7.47 -3.54 -1.78
C ALA A 130 -6.46 -4.12 -2.77
N MET A 131 -5.16 -3.84 -2.58
CA MET A 131 -4.09 -4.35 -3.45
C MET A 131 -3.96 -5.87 -3.40
N TYR A 132 -4.03 -6.46 -2.21
CA TYR A 132 -4.00 -7.91 -2.02
C TYR A 132 -5.20 -8.61 -2.63
N ILE A 133 -6.40 -8.01 -2.52
CA ILE A 133 -7.60 -8.52 -3.19
C ILE A 133 -7.45 -8.50 -4.70
N LEU A 134 -6.89 -7.42 -5.27
CA LEU A 134 -6.71 -7.28 -6.72
C LEU A 134 -5.63 -8.20 -7.29
N THR A 135 -4.64 -8.55 -6.49
CA THR A 135 -3.54 -9.44 -6.89
C THR A 135 -3.77 -10.89 -6.46
N GLU A 136 -4.95 -11.18 -5.90
CA GLU A 136 -5.30 -12.49 -5.34
C GLU A 136 -4.27 -13.04 -4.34
N ARG A 137 -3.55 -12.14 -3.67
CA ARG A 137 -2.55 -12.49 -2.65
C ARG A 137 -3.22 -12.53 -1.29
N LEU A 138 -3.00 -13.62 -0.56
CA LEU A 138 -3.31 -13.67 0.85
C LEU A 138 -2.09 -13.16 1.62
N SER A 139 -2.32 -12.25 2.56
CA SER A 139 -1.29 -11.92 3.55
C SER A 139 -1.10 -13.13 4.46
N SER A 140 0.04 -13.80 4.35
CA SER A 140 0.39 -14.95 5.20
C SER A 140 1.13 -14.54 6.47
N GLY A 141 1.30 -13.24 6.74
CA GLY A 141 2.09 -12.76 7.87
C GLY A 141 1.90 -11.29 8.22
N PRO A 142 2.57 -10.81 9.28
CA PRO A 142 2.49 -9.42 9.71
C PRO A 142 2.97 -8.47 8.61
N VAL A 143 2.21 -7.40 8.41
CA VAL A 143 2.48 -6.38 7.39
C VAL A 143 3.25 -5.23 8.02
N ASP A 144 4.38 -4.88 7.42
CA ASP A 144 5.14 -3.70 7.81
C ASP A 144 4.43 -2.44 7.30
N MET A 145 3.61 -1.82 8.15
CA MET A 145 2.87 -0.61 7.81
C MET A 145 3.77 0.57 7.49
N SER A 146 4.94 0.68 8.12
CA SER A 146 5.90 1.75 7.83
C SER A 146 6.46 1.63 6.42
N LEU A 147 6.76 0.40 5.98
CA LEU A 147 7.13 0.12 4.60
C LEU A 147 5.99 0.47 3.64
N TRP A 148 4.75 0.06 3.93
CA TRP A 148 3.61 0.40 3.07
C TRP A 148 3.32 1.90 3.00
N ARG A 149 3.52 2.66 4.07
CA ARG A 149 3.43 4.14 4.03
C ARG A 149 4.41 4.71 3.01
N ARG A 150 5.67 4.27 3.01
CA ARG A 150 6.69 4.71 2.02
C ARG A 150 6.34 4.30 0.60
N VAL A 151 5.81 3.09 0.43
CA VAL A 151 5.32 2.59 -0.86
C VAL A 151 4.20 3.49 -1.41
N LEU A 152 3.19 3.76 -0.59
CA LEU A 152 2.05 4.60 -0.98
C LEU A 152 2.45 6.06 -1.21
N GLU A 153 3.37 6.59 -0.41
CA GLU A 153 3.95 7.93 -0.60
C GLU A 153 4.68 8.03 -1.94
N THR A 154 5.49 7.03 -2.28
CA THR A 154 6.25 6.97 -3.54
C THR A 154 5.33 6.86 -4.76
N LEU A 155 4.23 6.12 -4.65
CA LEU A 155 3.21 6.06 -5.70
C LEU A 155 2.54 7.42 -5.93
N LEU A 156 2.26 8.17 -4.85
CA LEU A 156 1.62 9.47 -4.95
C LEU A 156 2.56 10.55 -5.46
N THR A 157 3.81 10.49 -5.03
CA THR A 157 4.82 11.51 -5.29
C THR A 157 6.08 10.84 -5.80
N PRO A 158 6.10 10.40 -7.08
CA PRO A 158 7.28 9.77 -7.65
C PRO A 158 8.48 10.73 -7.55
N PRO A 159 9.63 10.26 -7.05
CA PRO A 159 10.81 11.10 -6.91
C PRO A 159 11.26 11.63 -8.26
N ARG A 160 11.56 12.94 -8.31
CA ARG A 160 12.03 13.65 -9.52
C ARG A 160 13.55 13.67 -9.65
N THR A 161 14.26 13.18 -8.65
CA THR A 161 15.71 13.16 -8.55
C THR A 161 16.21 11.73 -8.45
N ALA A 162 17.54 11.55 -8.46
CA ALA A 162 18.16 10.25 -8.24
C ALA A 162 17.62 9.60 -6.96
N MET A 163 17.21 8.33 -7.09
CA MET A 163 16.59 7.55 -6.02
C MET A 163 17.68 6.83 -5.23
N THR A 164 17.49 6.74 -3.91
CA THR A 164 18.33 5.95 -3.02
C THR A 164 17.43 5.05 -2.18
N ALA A 165 17.96 3.94 -1.68
CA ALA A 165 17.28 3.11 -0.68
C ALA A 165 16.73 3.97 0.48
N TRP A 166 15.55 3.63 0.98
CA TRP A 166 14.89 4.32 2.09
C TRP A 166 15.61 4.05 3.41
N LYS A 167 16.24 2.89 3.57
CA LYS A 167 16.89 2.46 4.82
C LYS A 167 15.95 2.57 6.02
N LEU A 168 14.75 2.00 5.91
CA LEU A 168 13.69 2.19 6.91
C LEU A 168 14.05 1.70 8.32
N HIS A 169 14.89 0.66 8.39
CA HIS A 169 15.27 0.02 9.66
C HIS A 169 16.78 0.10 9.86
N PRO A 170 17.38 1.27 10.12
CA PRO A 170 18.84 1.41 10.24
C PRO A 170 19.41 0.64 11.44
N GLY A 171 18.61 0.39 12.48
CA GLY A 171 19.05 -0.36 13.67
C GLY A 171 19.14 -1.88 13.51
N TYR A 172 18.90 -2.44 12.33
CA TYR A 172 18.96 -3.89 12.13
C TYR A 172 20.40 -4.43 12.03
N ASP A 173 21.33 -3.60 11.57
CA ASP A 173 22.77 -3.90 11.43
C ASP A 173 23.65 -3.13 12.42
N GLU A 174 23.05 -2.45 13.40
CA GLU A 174 23.78 -1.80 14.49
C GLU A 174 24.26 -2.84 15.52
N ILE A 175 25.57 -2.84 15.80
CA ILE A 175 26.19 -3.67 16.84
C ILE A 175 26.52 -2.77 18.04
N LYS A 176 25.94 -3.07 19.20
CA LYS A 176 26.21 -2.42 20.47
C LYS A 176 27.28 -3.19 21.24
N LEU A 177 28.40 -2.53 21.50
CA LEU A 177 29.51 -3.09 22.25
C LEU A 177 29.20 -3.08 23.76
N VAL A 178 29.67 -4.10 24.50
CA VAL A 178 29.51 -4.15 25.96
C VAL A 178 30.39 -3.09 26.61
N GLU A 179 29.81 -2.15 27.36
CA GLU A 179 30.44 -0.87 27.76
C GLU A 179 31.62 -0.97 28.75
N ASN A 180 31.89 -2.12 29.36
CA ASN A 180 32.89 -2.22 30.42
C ASN A 180 34.12 -3.01 29.96
N GLU A 181 35.00 -2.38 29.18
CA GLU A 181 36.36 -2.91 28.99
C GLU A 181 37.05 -3.02 30.37
N PRO A 182 37.61 -4.18 30.74
CA PRO A 182 38.32 -4.31 32.00
C PRO A 182 39.50 -3.33 32.04
N ILE A 183 39.59 -2.57 33.12
CA ILE A 183 40.60 -1.52 33.33
C ILE A 183 41.99 -2.09 33.01
N THR A 184 42.64 -1.54 31.98
CA THR A 184 44.03 -1.85 31.67
C THR A 184 44.94 -1.29 32.76
N LEU A 185 45.83 -2.12 33.28
CA LEU A 185 46.78 -1.74 34.32
C LEU A 185 47.67 -0.59 33.84
N ARG A 186 47.74 0.49 34.63
CA ARG A 186 48.56 1.67 34.30
C ARG A 186 50.05 1.31 34.24
N LYS A 187 50.75 1.89 33.26
CA LYS A 187 52.20 1.71 33.08
C LYS A 187 52.93 2.14 34.36
N GLY A 188 53.68 1.22 34.99
CA GLY A 188 54.45 1.47 36.22
C GLY A 188 53.84 0.95 37.53
N ALA A 189 52.68 0.29 37.50
CA ALA A 189 52.15 -0.38 38.70
C ALA A 189 53.02 -1.60 39.08
N MET A 190 53.38 -1.74 40.37
CA MET A 190 53.94 -2.99 40.89
C MET A 190 52.81 -4.03 40.96
N ILE A 191 52.84 -5.00 40.05
CA ILE A 191 51.79 -6.03 39.92
C ILE A 191 52.36 -7.35 40.44
N THR A 192 51.67 -7.99 41.39
CA THR A 192 51.99 -9.36 41.82
C THR A 192 51.59 -10.36 40.73
N GLY A 193 52.22 -11.54 40.69
CA GLY A 193 51.84 -12.59 39.72
C GLY A 193 50.34 -12.97 39.78
N GLN A 194 49.75 -12.92 40.98
CA GLN A 194 48.31 -13.14 41.18
C GLN A 194 47.44 -12.06 40.52
N ASN A 195 47.82 -10.79 40.66
CA ASN A 195 47.08 -9.67 40.06
C ASN A 195 47.14 -9.73 38.52
N LEU A 196 48.28 -10.17 37.95
CA LEU A 196 48.42 -10.35 36.51
C LEU A 196 47.51 -11.49 36.00
N SER A 197 47.51 -12.64 36.69
CA SER A 197 46.66 -13.79 36.32
C SER A 197 45.17 -13.44 36.39
N ALA A 198 44.75 -12.72 37.44
CA ALA A 198 43.36 -12.27 37.58
C ALA A 198 42.96 -11.28 36.47
N ALA A 199 43.84 -10.35 36.11
CA ALA A 199 43.60 -9.41 35.00
C ALA A 199 43.53 -10.11 33.63
N GLN A 200 44.37 -11.12 33.40
CA GLN A 200 44.32 -11.94 32.19
C GLN A 200 43.00 -12.71 32.09
N GLU A 201 42.54 -13.30 33.19
CA GLU A 201 41.28 -14.04 33.22
C GLU A 201 40.07 -13.11 33.01
N MET A 202 40.04 -11.95 33.66
CA MET A 202 39.02 -10.92 33.41
C MET A 202 39.00 -10.48 31.94
N ARG A 203 40.17 -10.34 31.30
CA ARG A 203 40.25 -9.99 29.88
C ARG A 203 39.77 -11.12 28.97
N ARG A 204 40.09 -12.39 29.28
CA ARG A 204 39.57 -13.55 28.53
C ARG A 204 38.05 -13.65 28.63
N GLU A 205 37.51 -13.50 29.83
CA GLU A 205 36.07 -13.55 30.07
C GLU A 205 35.34 -12.38 29.40
N TRP A 206 35.92 -11.17 29.44
CA TRP A 206 35.40 -10.03 28.69
C TRP A 206 35.41 -10.29 27.17
N LYS A 207 36.52 -10.77 26.60
CA LYS A 207 36.61 -11.15 25.18
C LYS A 207 35.55 -12.18 24.81
N ARG A 208 35.39 -13.25 25.61
CA ARG A 208 34.37 -14.29 25.40
C ARG A 208 32.96 -13.69 25.35
N LYS A 209 32.58 -12.90 26.36
CA LYS A 209 31.28 -12.21 26.41
C LYS A 209 31.07 -11.26 25.24
N MET A 210 32.14 -10.58 24.84
CA MET A 210 32.12 -9.64 23.72
C MET A 210 31.87 -10.38 22.41
N THR A 211 32.61 -11.45 22.14
CA THR A 211 32.40 -12.32 20.98
C THR A 211 30.99 -12.90 20.97
N GLU A 212 30.51 -13.46 22.08
CA GLU A 212 29.14 -14.00 22.19
C GLU A 212 28.07 -12.93 21.91
N SER A 213 28.24 -11.73 22.48
CA SER A 213 27.34 -10.60 22.25
C SER A 213 27.33 -10.18 20.78
N ILE A 214 28.50 -10.03 20.15
CA ILE A 214 28.59 -9.64 18.74
C ILE A 214 27.98 -10.73 17.86
N THR A 215 28.31 -12.01 18.08
CA THR A 215 27.76 -13.13 17.30
C THR A 215 26.24 -13.18 17.42
N SER A 216 25.69 -13.00 18.62
CA SER A 216 24.24 -12.96 18.83
C SER A 216 23.59 -11.78 18.10
N GLN A 217 24.18 -10.59 18.17
CA GLN A 217 23.66 -9.39 17.50
C GLN A 217 23.75 -9.50 15.97
N VAL A 218 24.83 -10.07 15.44
CA VAL A 218 25.00 -10.35 14.01
C VAL A 218 23.94 -11.33 13.51
N SER A 219 23.70 -12.43 14.24
CA SER A 219 22.65 -13.40 13.89
C SER A 219 21.27 -12.74 13.88
N ALA A 220 20.90 -12.07 14.98
CA ALA A 220 19.60 -11.40 15.10
C ALA A 220 19.41 -10.28 14.08
N GLY A 221 20.46 -9.52 13.77
CA GLY A 221 20.43 -8.50 12.73
C GLY A 221 20.25 -9.09 11.33
N THR A 222 20.94 -10.19 11.04
CA THR A 222 20.84 -10.89 9.75
C THR A 222 19.44 -11.45 9.54
N GLU A 223 18.85 -12.08 10.56
CA GLU A 223 17.47 -12.58 10.52
C GLU A 223 16.45 -11.44 10.31
N ARG A 224 16.62 -10.31 11.01
CA ARG A 224 15.73 -9.14 10.84
C ARG A 224 15.84 -8.53 9.45
N LEU A 225 17.04 -8.40 8.91
CA LEU A 225 17.26 -7.93 7.53
C LEU A 225 16.68 -8.91 6.51
N MET A 226 16.82 -10.21 6.71
CA MET A 226 16.24 -11.24 5.82
C MET A 226 14.71 -11.15 5.82
N ALA A 227 14.10 -11.08 7.01
CA ALA A 227 12.65 -10.92 7.13
C ALA A 227 12.15 -9.62 6.47
N TYR A 228 12.91 -8.54 6.59
CA TYR A 228 12.60 -7.28 5.91
C TYR A 228 12.74 -7.39 4.38
N GLY A 229 13.81 -8.02 3.87
CA GLY A 229 13.99 -8.28 2.44
C GLY A 229 12.82 -9.06 1.85
N ILE A 230 12.36 -10.12 2.52
CA ILE A 230 11.17 -10.90 2.12
C ILE A 230 9.92 -10.01 2.04
N ARG A 231 9.74 -9.07 2.97
CA ARG A 231 8.62 -8.12 2.94
C ARG A 231 8.72 -7.16 1.75
N VAL A 232 9.89 -6.59 1.50
CA VAL A 232 10.13 -5.69 0.35
C VAL A 232 9.89 -6.44 -0.97
N GLU A 233 10.40 -7.66 -1.10
CA GLU A 233 10.18 -8.53 -2.26
C GLU A 233 8.69 -8.87 -2.44
N GLY A 234 7.99 -9.23 -1.38
CA GLY A 234 6.55 -9.47 -1.42
C GLY A 234 5.76 -8.27 -1.93
N ILE A 235 6.12 -7.05 -1.54
CA ILE A 235 5.51 -5.83 -2.09
C ILE A 235 5.88 -5.67 -3.57
N ARG A 236 7.15 -5.79 -3.94
CA ARG A 236 7.62 -5.69 -5.33
C ARG A 236 6.86 -6.63 -6.25
N ASP A 237 6.69 -7.88 -5.83
CA ASP A 237 5.95 -8.89 -6.57
C ASP A 237 4.46 -8.55 -6.71
N THR A 238 3.88 -7.86 -5.73
CA THR A 238 2.47 -7.41 -5.79
C THR A 238 2.32 -6.39 -6.92
N PHE A 239 3.25 -5.45 -7.02
CA PHE A 239 3.25 -4.46 -8.10
C PHE A 239 3.66 -5.04 -9.46
N ASN A 240 4.57 -6.02 -9.49
CA ASN A 240 4.86 -6.77 -10.71
C ASN A 240 3.61 -7.53 -11.20
N THR A 241 2.86 -8.17 -10.30
CA THR A 241 1.60 -8.86 -10.63
C THR A 241 0.60 -7.90 -11.25
N LEU A 242 0.42 -6.71 -10.68
CA LEU A 242 -0.44 -5.67 -11.27
C LEU A 242 0.05 -5.21 -12.64
N ARG A 243 1.36 -4.99 -12.79
CA ARG A 243 1.96 -4.57 -14.06
C ARG A 243 1.84 -5.65 -15.14
N THR A 244 1.91 -6.92 -14.78
CA THR A 244 1.70 -8.04 -15.70
C THR A 244 0.22 -8.20 -16.06
N ALA A 245 -0.70 -7.99 -15.11
CA ALA A 245 -2.14 -8.03 -15.36
C ALA A 245 -2.61 -6.87 -16.26
N TYR A 246 -1.89 -5.75 -16.25
CA TYR A 246 -2.15 -4.60 -17.11
C TYR A 246 -0.87 -4.09 -17.78
N PRO A 247 -0.41 -4.76 -18.85
CA PRO A 247 0.87 -4.46 -19.48
C PRO A 247 0.94 -3.03 -20.03
N VAL A 248 2.15 -2.45 -19.99
CA VAL A 248 2.43 -1.07 -20.48
C VAL A 248 1.95 -0.84 -21.92
N VAL A 249 2.03 -1.86 -22.78
CA VAL A 249 1.56 -1.75 -24.17
C VAL A 249 0.04 -1.55 -24.21
N VAL A 250 -0.69 -2.29 -23.38
CA VAL A 250 -2.16 -2.20 -23.27
C VAL A 250 -2.54 -0.87 -22.64
N SER A 251 -1.82 -0.43 -21.61
CA SER A 251 -2.09 0.84 -20.94
C SER A 251 -1.80 2.05 -21.84
N SER A 252 -0.75 1.98 -22.66
CA SER A 252 -0.42 3.00 -23.65
C SER A 252 -1.48 3.11 -24.76
N ALA A 253 -1.96 1.97 -25.28
CA ALA A 253 -3.04 1.95 -26.26
C ALA A 253 -4.34 2.52 -25.69
N GLU A 254 -4.69 2.17 -24.45
CA GLU A 254 -5.85 2.73 -23.77
C GLU A 254 -5.69 4.24 -23.54
N LEU A 255 -4.52 4.68 -23.08
CA LEU A 255 -4.21 6.09 -22.87
C LEU A 255 -4.42 6.89 -24.16
N GLN A 256 -3.85 6.43 -25.27
CA GLN A 256 -4.04 7.04 -26.59
C GLN A 256 -5.51 7.09 -27.00
N ALA A 257 -6.26 6.00 -26.78
CA ALA A 257 -7.69 5.96 -27.08
C ALA A 257 -8.50 6.93 -26.21
N CYS A 258 -8.16 7.07 -24.92
CA CYS A 258 -8.80 8.00 -24.00
C CYS A 258 -8.52 9.45 -24.40
N VAL A 259 -7.28 9.78 -24.74
CA VAL A 259 -6.87 11.12 -25.21
C VAL A 259 -7.57 11.46 -26.51
N ALA A 260 -7.53 10.59 -27.52
CA ALA A 260 -8.21 10.82 -28.81
C ALA A 260 -9.73 11.02 -28.66
N LYS A 261 -10.38 10.25 -27.78
CA LYS A 261 -11.81 10.43 -27.45
C LYS A 261 -12.07 11.71 -26.66
N ALA A 262 -11.14 12.14 -25.80
CA ALA A 262 -11.26 13.38 -25.04
C ALA A 262 -11.06 14.62 -25.94
N ASP A 263 -10.25 14.52 -26.99
CA ASP A 263 -9.95 15.64 -27.90
C ASP A 263 -10.98 15.82 -29.01
N SER A 264 -11.63 14.75 -29.45
CA SER A 264 -12.69 14.79 -30.47
C SER A 264 -14.04 15.32 -29.95
N ARG A 265 -14.34 15.15 -28.66
CA ARG A 265 -15.64 15.50 -28.05
C ARG A 265 -15.89 17.00 -27.83
N PRO A 266 -14.90 17.86 -27.54
CA PRO A 266 -15.10 19.31 -27.42
C PRO A 266 -15.75 19.95 -28.64
N ALA A 267 -15.40 19.52 -29.85
CA ALA A 267 -16.02 20.02 -31.08
C ALA A 267 -17.50 19.67 -31.17
N ALA A 268 -17.88 18.44 -30.79
CA ALA A 268 -19.29 18.03 -30.73
C ALA A 268 -20.06 18.80 -29.64
N LEU A 269 -19.47 18.97 -28.45
CA LEU A 269 -20.06 19.76 -27.37
C LEU A 269 -20.25 21.23 -27.76
N HIS A 270 -19.29 21.81 -28.49
CA HIS A 270 -19.41 23.17 -28.99
C HIS A 270 -20.58 23.30 -29.98
N LYS A 271 -20.72 22.36 -30.93
CA LYS A 271 -21.84 22.34 -31.87
C LYS A 271 -23.19 22.23 -31.14
N MET A 272 -23.29 21.38 -30.14
CA MET A 272 -24.53 21.21 -29.36
C MET A 272 -24.89 22.44 -28.53
N ARG A 273 -23.89 23.12 -27.95
CA ARG A 273 -24.11 24.36 -27.19
C ARG A 273 -24.48 25.56 -28.07
N ALA A 274 -24.22 25.47 -29.37
CA ALA A 274 -24.56 26.50 -30.35
C ALA A 274 -25.99 26.36 -30.89
N ILE A 275 -26.74 25.33 -30.50
CA ILE A 275 -28.16 25.16 -30.86
C ILE A 275 -28.97 26.23 -30.11
N VAL A 276 -29.77 26.98 -30.84
CA VAL A 276 -30.71 27.97 -30.29
C VAL A 276 -31.98 27.24 -29.89
N ASP A 277 -32.44 27.45 -28.66
CA ASP A 277 -33.60 26.75 -28.05
C ASP A 277 -33.51 25.22 -28.12
N PRO A 278 -32.47 24.61 -27.52
CA PRO A 278 -32.26 23.17 -27.59
C PRO A 278 -33.39 22.39 -26.91
N ALA A 279 -33.78 21.27 -27.50
CA ALA A 279 -34.71 20.35 -26.86
C ALA A 279 -34.05 19.69 -25.63
N GLN A 280 -34.87 19.21 -24.67
CA GLN A 280 -34.36 18.68 -23.39
C GLN A 280 -33.44 17.46 -23.59
N ASP A 281 -33.73 16.62 -24.58
CA ASP A 281 -32.90 15.49 -24.97
C ASP A 281 -31.53 15.91 -25.50
N GLU A 282 -31.44 17.03 -26.22
CA GLU A 282 -30.17 17.62 -26.66
C GLU A 282 -29.34 18.15 -25.49
N VAL A 283 -30.00 18.78 -24.51
CA VAL A 283 -29.37 19.23 -23.25
C VAL A 283 -28.83 18.03 -22.46
N ASP A 284 -29.64 16.97 -22.33
CA ASP A 284 -29.27 15.74 -21.63
C ASP A 284 -28.09 15.03 -22.33
N LEU A 285 -28.11 14.96 -23.66
CA LEU A 285 -27.03 14.40 -24.46
C LEU A 285 -25.74 15.22 -24.33
N ALA A 286 -25.83 16.55 -24.34
CA ALA A 286 -24.67 17.43 -24.15
C ALA A 286 -24.07 17.24 -22.74
N SER A 287 -24.91 17.10 -21.71
CA SER A 287 -24.50 16.80 -20.35
C SER A 287 -23.79 15.44 -20.25
N LEU A 288 -24.36 14.41 -20.89
CA LEU A 288 -23.77 13.06 -20.95
C LEU A 288 -22.41 13.07 -21.65
N LEU A 289 -22.30 13.75 -22.79
CA LEU A 289 -21.04 13.88 -23.53
C LEU A 289 -19.97 14.64 -22.73
N ALA A 290 -20.35 15.70 -22.02
CA ALA A 290 -19.45 16.44 -21.15
C ALA A 290 -18.96 15.58 -19.98
N SER A 291 -19.86 14.80 -19.37
CA SER A 291 -19.53 13.83 -18.32
C SER A 291 -18.55 12.76 -18.83
N ARG A 292 -18.83 12.17 -19.99
CA ARG A 292 -17.95 11.18 -20.65
C ARG A 292 -16.60 11.77 -21.02
N CYS A 293 -16.53 13.03 -21.45
CA CYS A 293 -15.26 13.72 -21.73
C CYS A 293 -14.42 13.86 -20.45
N ARG A 294 -15.02 14.34 -19.34
CA ARG A 294 -14.32 14.42 -18.04
C ARG A 294 -13.84 13.06 -17.55
N ALA A 295 -14.66 12.02 -17.70
CA ALA A 295 -14.30 10.66 -17.31
C ALA A 295 -13.09 10.13 -18.10
N MET A 296 -13.04 10.34 -19.43
CA MET A 296 -11.90 9.93 -20.25
C MET A 296 -10.62 10.69 -19.89
N LYS A 297 -10.70 12.02 -19.68
CA LYS A 297 -9.54 12.82 -19.23
C LYS A 297 -8.99 12.33 -17.89
N ARG A 298 -9.89 12.04 -16.94
CA ARG A 298 -9.51 11.48 -15.64
C ARG A 298 -8.87 10.10 -15.79
N ARG A 299 -9.45 9.21 -16.60
CA ARG A 299 -8.90 7.88 -16.86
C ARG A 299 -7.50 7.96 -17.48
N ALA A 300 -7.31 8.84 -18.47
CA ALA A 300 -6.00 9.09 -19.07
C ALA A 300 -4.97 9.53 -18.01
N LEU A 301 -5.32 10.52 -17.18
CA LEU A 301 -4.46 10.97 -16.09
C LEU A 301 -4.15 9.84 -15.10
N ASN A 302 -5.15 9.07 -14.69
CA ASN A 302 -4.99 7.96 -13.76
C ASN A 302 -4.03 6.89 -14.33
N ILE A 303 -4.17 6.52 -15.62
CA ILE A 303 -3.27 5.56 -16.28
C ILE A 303 -1.84 6.10 -16.32
N GLN A 304 -1.67 7.37 -16.68
CA GLN A 304 -0.36 8.00 -16.74
C GLN A 304 0.31 8.01 -15.36
N CYS A 305 -0.35 8.56 -14.35
CA CYS A 305 0.19 8.64 -13.00
C CYS A 305 0.42 7.24 -12.39
N ALA A 306 -0.45 6.27 -12.68
CA ALA A 306 -0.26 4.90 -12.22
C ALA A 306 0.97 4.25 -12.88
N THR A 307 1.17 4.44 -14.18
CA THR A 307 2.32 3.87 -14.90
C THR A 307 3.63 4.47 -14.37
N GLU A 308 3.72 5.81 -14.33
CA GLU A 308 4.89 6.52 -13.81
C GLU A 308 5.17 6.17 -12.33
N GLY A 309 4.11 6.13 -11.50
CA GLY A 309 4.24 5.82 -10.08
C GLY A 309 4.64 4.37 -9.82
N VAL A 310 4.07 3.40 -10.56
CA VAL A 310 4.42 1.98 -10.41
C VAL A 310 5.86 1.72 -10.86
N ASP A 311 6.32 2.31 -11.97
CA ASP A 311 7.70 2.13 -12.43
C ASP A 311 8.72 2.77 -11.47
N ALA A 312 8.43 3.97 -10.96
CA ALA A 312 9.26 4.60 -9.92
C ALA A 312 9.30 3.73 -8.66
N LEU A 313 8.16 3.22 -8.20
CA LEU A 313 8.10 2.35 -7.04
C LEU A 313 8.89 1.04 -7.23
N LEU A 314 8.76 0.38 -8.37
CA LEU A 314 9.49 -0.86 -8.65
C LEU A 314 11.01 -0.62 -8.66
N THR A 315 11.44 0.53 -9.18
CA THR A 315 12.84 0.97 -9.09
C THR A 315 13.25 1.17 -7.63
N GLN A 316 12.43 1.86 -6.83
CA GLN A 316 12.69 2.10 -5.41
C GLN A 316 12.82 0.80 -4.60
N LEU A 317 11.92 -0.15 -4.83
CA LEU A 317 11.93 -1.44 -4.15
C LEU A 317 13.14 -2.28 -4.55
N THR A 318 13.63 -2.15 -5.78
CA THR A 318 14.86 -2.80 -6.23
C THR A 318 16.08 -2.23 -5.51
N LEU A 319 16.18 -0.91 -5.41
CA LEU A 319 17.26 -0.24 -4.65
C LEU A 319 17.24 -0.62 -3.17
N GLU A 320 16.04 -0.75 -2.58
CA GLU A 320 15.90 -1.17 -1.18
C GLU A 320 16.37 -2.62 -0.99
N LEU A 321 16.06 -3.54 -1.91
CA LEU A 321 16.56 -4.92 -1.85
C LEU A 321 18.09 -5.00 -1.98
N GLU A 322 18.67 -4.26 -2.93
CA GLU A 322 20.13 -4.16 -3.07
C GLU A 322 20.80 -3.61 -1.80
N ASP A 323 20.16 -2.66 -1.10
CA ASP A 323 20.65 -2.16 0.18
C ASP A 323 20.57 -3.21 1.29
N VAL A 324 19.47 -3.95 1.37
CA VAL A 324 19.30 -5.06 2.32
C VAL A 324 20.39 -6.11 2.11
N ASP A 325 20.64 -6.53 0.87
CA ASP A 325 21.67 -7.52 0.55
C ASP A 325 23.07 -7.02 0.95
N ARG A 326 23.40 -5.76 0.62
CA ARG A 326 24.69 -5.17 1.03
C ARG A 326 24.86 -5.14 2.55
N ARG A 327 23.81 -4.78 3.30
CA ARG A 327 23.84 -4.71 4.76
C ARG A 327 23.95 -6.09 5.40
N GLN A 328 23.29 -7.11 4.83
CA GLN A 328 23.47 -8.50 5.26
C GLN A 328 24.92 -8.97 5.06
N VAL A 329 25.51 -8.71 3.89
CA VAL A 329 26.91 -9.08 3.62
C VAL A 329 27.86 -8.38 4.58
N ALA A 330 27.67 -7.08 4.82
CA ALA A 330 28.48 -6.32 5.77
C ALA A 330 28.39 -6.89 7.20
N LEU A 331 27.18 -7.22 7.65
CA LEU A 331 26.94 -7.78 8.98
C LEU A 331 27.56 -9.19 9.14
N GLN A 332 27.48 -10.02 8.10
CA GLN A 332 28.14 -11.34 8.08
C GLN A 332 29.67 -11.23 8.07
N GLN A 333 30.25 -10.24 7.37
CA GLN A 333 31.69 -9.98 7.40
C GLN A 333 32.15 -9.54 8.79
N LEU A 334 31.36 -8.70 9.48
CA LEU A 334 31.63 -8.33 10.88
C LEU A 334 31.64 -9.56 11.79
N GLY A 335 30.68 -10.47 11.62
CA GLY A 335 30.63 -11.74 12.36
C GLY A 335 31.82 -12.68 12.11
N LYS A 336 32.46 -12.61 10.94
CA LYS A 336 33.70 -13.39 10.66
C LYS A 336 34.95 -12.75 11.27
N ASN A 337 34.92 -11.44 11.47
CA ASN A 337 36.05 -10.69 12.02
C ASN A 337 36.05 -10.65 13.55
N THR A 338 35.09 -11.29 14.23
CA THR A 338 35.05 -11.31 15.71
C THR A 338 36.21 -12.05 16.35
N ASP A 339 36.94 -12.87 15.59
CA ASP A 339 38.17 -13.55 16.04
C ASP A 339 39.34 -12.58 16.28
N LEU A 340 39.19 -11.30 15.90
CA LEU A 340 40.19 -10.25 16.12
C LEU A 340 40.14 -9.61 17.52
N PHE A 341 39.11 -9.89 18.33
CA PHE A 341 38.90 -9.22 19.63
C PHE A 341 39.60 -9.85 20.82
#